data_AF-A0A1C6SY53-F1
#
_entry.id   AF-A0A1C6SY53-F1
#
_cell.length_a   1.000
_cell.length_b   1.000
_cell.length_c   1.000
_cell.angle_alpha   90.00
_cell.angle_beta   90.00
_cell.angle_gamma   90.00
#
_symmetry.space_group_name_H-M   'P 1'
#
loop_
_entity.id
_entity.type
_entity.pdbx_description
1 polymer ?
#
loop_
_entity_poly.entity_id
_entity_poly.type
_entity_poly.pdbx_seq_one_letter_code
_entity_poly.pdbx_strand_id
1 'polypeptide(L)'
;MIRHTLSLVAAAVLGLSAVAAPALAAPAPAHAVAQSDLGVQVAPTGCTTWVEWVQEGSNSYFYGRGKAQCATGRYKVKLQCRNLQTGVGYVVYGGLAVNAPGTATATCYSGNVAEGVYPVEDPLPTVGVTGCVSWSEWVHEGTSHYYGRGTAQCDTGTYRVQIQCRNVQTGQRYVVYGPVVTAPSISTTTCYRGNVADAVSGVPA
;
A
#
# COMPACT_ATOMS: atom_id res chain seq x y z
N MET A 1 94.87 -18.63 22.92
CA MET A 1 94.62 -17.60 23.96
C MET A 1 93.33 -17.96 24.65
N ILE A 2 93.42 -18.48 25.87
CA ILE A 2 92.28 -18.88 26.70
C ILE A 2 92.27 -17.94 27.89
N ARG A 3 91.14 -17.25 28.13
CA ARG A 3 90.86 -16.52 29.37
C ARG A 3 89.55 -17.06 29.93
N HIS A 4 89.63 -17.59 31.14
CA HIS A 4 88.49 -17.95 31.97
C HIS A 4 87.96 -16.71 32.69
N THR A 5 86.64 -16.63 32.86
CA THR A 5 86.00 -15.80 33.88
C THR A 5 84.90 -16.59 34.57
N LEU A 6 84.81 -16.32 35.86
CA LEU A 6 84.25 -17.11 36.95
C LEU A 6 82.78 -16.78 37.27
N SER A 7 82.22 -17.63 38.16
CA SER A 7 81.20 -17.36 39.19
C SER A 7 79.74 -17.63 38.80
N LEU A 8 79.09 -18.69 39.34
CA LEU A 8 78.60 -18.92 40.72
C LEU A 8 77.23 -18.24 40.95
N VAL A 9 76.12 -19.00 40.89
CA VAL A 9 75.36 -19.59 42.03
C VAL A 9 74.47 -18.59 42.75
N ALA A 10 73.16 -18.84 42.78
CA ALA A 10 72.41 -19.13 44.02
C ALA A 10 70.90 -19.22 43.76
N ALA A 11 70.28 -20.18 44.45
CA ALA A 11 68.86 -20.49 44.47
C ALA A 11 68.01 -19.45 45.21
N ALA A 12 66.72 -19.38 44.88
CA ALA A 12 65.66 -19.17 45.88
C ALA A 12 64.29 -19.62 45.34
N VAL A 13 63.67 -20.48 46.15
CA VAL A 13 62.24 -20.88 46.14
C VAL A 13 61.38 -19.70 46.61
N LEU A 14 60.09 -19.71 46.22
CA LEU A 14 58.88 -19.03 46.77
C LEU A 14 58.10 -18.39 45.61
N GLY A 15 56.78 -18.45 45.47
CA GLY A 15 55.69 -18.98 46.28
C GLY A 15 54.39 -18.79 45.49
N LEU A 16 53.37 -19.58 45.80
CA LEU A 16 52.04 -19.51 45.18
C LEU A 16 51.35 -18.16 45.44
N SER A 17 50.70 -17.60 44.42
CA SER A 17 49.55 -16.70 44.54
C SER A 17 48.76 -16.74 43.23
N ALA A 18 47.80 -17.67 43.12
CA ALA A 18 46.81 -17.64 42.05
C ALA A 18 45.77 -16.57 42.38
N VAL A 19 45.82 -15.44 41.69
CA VAL A 19 44.77 -14.41 41.75
C VAL A 19 43.58 -14.94 40.95
N ALA A 20 42.47 -15.23 41.64
CA ALA A 20 41.20 -15.52 41.00
C ALA A 20 40.69 -14.25 40.30
N ALA A 21 40.56 -14.31 38.97
CA ALA A 21 39.87 -13.29 38.20
C ALA A 21 38.36 -13.33 38.53
N PRO A 22 37.67 -12.18 38.63
CA PRO A 22 36.23 -12.18 38.81
C PRO A 22 35.56 -12.74 37.56
N ALA A 23 34.67 -13.72 37.76
CA ALA A 23 33.80 -14.24 36.72
C ALA A 23 32.90 -13.10 36.23
N LEU A 24 33.12 -12.67 34.98
CA LEU A 24 32.15 -11.86 34.24
C LEU A 24 30.87 -12.68 34.13
N ALA A 25 29.80 -12.21 34.78
CA ALA A 25 28.47 -12.77 34.63
C ALA A 25 28.11 -12.78 33.14
N ALA A 26 27.66 -13.94 32.65
CA ALA A 26 27.16 -14.07 31.29
C ALA A 26 26.06 -13.02 31.04
N PRO A 27 26.03 -12.36 29.87
CA PRO A 27 24.94 -11.47 29.52
C PRO A 27 23.62 -12.23 29.63
N ALA A 28 22.63 -11.61 30.28
CA ALA A 28 21.26 -12.12 30.29
C ALA A 28 20.83 -12.44 28.85
N PRO A 29 20.07 -13.54 28.63
CA PRO A 29 19.59 -13.85 27.29
C PRO A 29 18.87 -12.63 26.76
N ALA A 30 19.33 -12.13 25.62
CA ALA A 30 18.66 -11.06 24.90
C ALA A 30 17.18 -11.42 24.84
N HIS A 31 16.33 -10.50 25.27
CA HIS A 31 14.90 -10.63 25.06
C HIS A 31 14.73 -10.88 23.56
N ALA A 32 14.35 -12.11 23.22
CA ALA A 32 13.87 -12.43 21.90
C ALA A 32 12.71 -11.47 21.68
N VAL A 33 12.96 -10.40 20.92
CA VAL A 33 11.88 -9.67 20.28
C VAL A 33 11.13 -10.76 19.55
N ALA A 34 9.91 -11.04 19.99
CA ALA A 34 9.03 -11.99 19.35
C ALA A 34 8.99 -11.57 17.88
N GLN A 35 9.72 -12.33 17.05
CA GLN A 35 9.62 -12.27 15.62
C GLN A 35 8.16 -12.62 15.38
N SER A 36 7.36 -11.59 15.10
CA SER A 36 5.92 -11.76 14.90
C SER A 36 5.79 -12.81 13.82
N ASP A 37 5.23 -13.96 14.19
CA ASP A 37 4.92 -15.02 13.26
C ASP A 37 4.29 -14.37 12.04
N LEU A 38 4.97 -14.46 10.90
CA LEU A 38 4.36 -14.29 9.58
C LEU A 38 3.43 -15.47 9.32
N GLY A 39 2.57 -15.78 10.30
CA GLY A 39 1.39 -16.59 10.11
C GLY A 39 0.56 -15.90 9.04
N VAL A 40 -0.07 -16.72 8.20
CA VAL A 40 -1.01 -16.27 7.17
C VAL A 40 -1.94 -15.23 7.80
N GLN A 41 -1.70 -13.95 7.52
CA GLN A 41 -2.59 -12.90 8.02
C GLN A 41 -3.93 -13.13 7.32
N VAL A 42 -4.98 -13.26 8.11
CA VAL A 42 -6.31 -13.48 7.58
C VAL A 42 -6.79 -12.18 6.95
N ALA A 43 -7.20 -12.26 5.69
CA ALA A 43 -7.81 -11.13 4.98
C ALA A 43 -8.92 -10.50 5.84
N PRO A 44 -9.07 -9.16 5.82
CA PRO A 44 -10.07 -8.49 6.64
C PRO A 44 -11.48 -8.93 6.25
N THR A 45 -12.31 -9.25 7.25
CA THR A 45 -13.71 -9.67 7.04
C THR A 45 -14.69 -8.87 7.89
N GLY A 46 -15.98 -8.88 7.51
CA GLY A 46 -17.02 -8.16 8.22
C GLY A 46 -16.83 -6.65 8.20
N CYS A 47 -16.32 -6.11 7.09
CA CYS A 47 -15.96 -4.70 6.98
C CYS A 47 -17.18 -3.84 6.70
N THR A 48 -17.35 -2.82 7.54
CA THR A 48 -18.25 -1.68 7.30
C THR A 48 -17.43 -0.51 6.79
N THR A 49 -17.88 0.15 5.74
CA THR A 49 -17.24 1.33 5.18
C THR A 49 -18.21 2.49 5.09
N TRP A 50 -17.73 3.70 5.36
CA TRP A 50 -18.55 4.89 5.26
C TRP A 50 -17.70 6.11 4.93
N VAL A 51 -18.37 7.20 4.55
CA VAL A 51 -17.74 8.48 4.24
C VAL A 51 -18.31 9.54 5.18
N GLU A 52 -17.46 10.50 5.54
CA GLU A 52 -17.77 11.61 6.43
C GLU A 52 -17.38 12.94 5.80
N TRP A 53 -18.02 14.00 6.29
CA TRP A 53 -17.64 15.37 5.98
C TRP A 53 -16.27 15.71 6.58
N VAL A 54 -15.48 16.41 5.78
CA VAL A 54 -14.25 17.08 6.19
C VAL A 54 -14.52 18.56 6.19
N GLN A 55 -14.29 19.20 7.34
CA GLN A 55 -14.29 20.65 7.45
C GLN A 55 -12.88 21.18 7.19
N GLU A 56 -12.75 22.09 6.24
CA GLU A 56 -11.54 22.83 5.96
C GLU A 56 -11.76 24.32 6.18
N GLY A 57 -10.98 24.91 7.09
CA GLY A 57 -11.20 26.28 7.51
C GLY A 57 -12.59 26.50 8.11
N SER A 58 -13.08 27.73 8.04
CA SER A 58 -14.30 28.10 8.76
C SER A 58 -15.59 27.63 8.08
N ASN A 59 -15.62 27.52 6.74
CA ASN A 59 -16.87 27.30 5.98
C ASN A 59 -16.72 26.35 4.76
N SER A 60 -15.60 25.64 4.59
CA SER A 60 -15.49 24.65 3.51
C SER A 60 -15.79 23.26 4.05
N TYR A 61 -16.72 22.56 3.41
CA TYR A 61 -17.06 21.18 3.75
C TYR A 61 -17.05 20.34 2.48
N PHE A 62 -16.44 19.15 2.54
CA PHE A 62 -16.52 18.18 1.46
C PHE A 62 -16.58 16.75 1.97
N TYR A 63 -17.21 15.87 1.20
CA TYR A 63 -17.45 14.48 1.57
C TYR A 63 -16.26 13.59 1.17
N GLY A 64 -15.09 13.86 1.77
CA GLY A 64 -13.81 13.30 1.32
C GLY A 64 -13.12 12.35 2.28
N ARG A 65 -13.62 12.16 3.50
CA ARG A 65 -13.00 11.25 4.48
C ARG A 65 -13.68 9.90 4.46
N GLY A 66 -12.98 8.89 3.98
CA GLY A 66 -13.44 7.51 4.07
C GLY A 66 -12.91 6.81 5.31
N LYS A 67 -13.73 5.92 5.85
CA LYS A 67 -13.40 5.06 6.99
C LYS A 67 -13.80 3.62 6.71
N ALA A 68 -12.98 2.69 7.17
CA ALA A 68 -13.27 1.26 7.15
C ALA A 68 -13.08 0.70 8.56
N GLN A 69 -14.05 -0.10 9.00
CA GLN A 69 -13.98 -0.86 10.23
C GLN A 69 -14.31 -2.33 9.96
N CYS A 70 -13.37 -3.23 10.17
CA CYS A 70 -13.51 -4.67 9.98
C CYS A 70 -13.59 -5.40 11.31
N ALA A 71 -14.24 -6.57 11.30
CA ALA A 71 -14.39 -7.42 12.47
C ALA A 71 -13.11 -8.23 12.75
N THR A 72 -12.35 -8.58 11.71
CA THR A 72 -11.10 -9.34 11.81
C THR A 72 -10.04 -8.80 10.85
N GLY A 73 -8.80 -9.25 11.02
CA GLY A 73 -7.67 -8.98 10.13
C GLY A 73 -6.93 -7.68 10.44
N ARG A 74 -5.85 -7.47 9.68
CA ARG A 74 -5.04 -6.25 9.68
C ARG A 74 -5.16 -5.60 8.33
N TYR A 75 -5.47 -4.31 8.32
CA TYR A 75 -5.86 -3.64 7.08
C TYR A 75 -5.59 -2.13 7.12
N LYS A 76 -5.43 -1.57 5.92
CA LYS A 76 -5.48 -0.14 5.60
C LYS A 76 -6.84 0.17 4.97
N VAL A 77 -7.06 1.44 4.66
CA VAL A 77 -8.18 1.87 3.83
C VAL A 77 -7.66 2.48 2.55
N LYS A 78 -8.38 2.29 1.45
CA LYS A 78 -8.16 2.92 0.16
C LYS A 78 -9.42 3.62 -0.29
N LEU A 79 -9.27 4.81 -0.85
CA LEU A 79 -10.36 5.63 -1.35
C LEU A 79 -10.30 5.73 -2.87
N GLN A 80 -11.45 5.61 -3.51
CA GLN A 80 -11.67 6.16 -4.85
C GLN A 80 -12.13 7.61 -4.67
N CYS A 81 -11.29 8.54 -5.06
CA CYS A 81 -11.58 9.97 -4.97
C CYS A 81 -11.94 10.53 -6.34
N ARG A 82 -12.83 11.53 -6.37
CA ARG A 82 -13.15 12.28 -7.59
C ARG A 82 -13.14 13.78 -7.33
N ASN A 83 -12.53 14.51 -8.25
CA ASN A 83 -12.71 15.94 -8.36
C ASN A 83 -14.05 16.24 -9.03
N LEU A 84 -14.99 16.85 -8.31
CA LEU A 84 -16.33 17.14 -8.84
C LEU A 84 -16.33 18.25 -9.90
N GLN A 85 -15.30 19.11 -9.94
CA GLN A 85 -15.18 20.17 -10.92
C GLN A 85 -14.64 19.65 -12.26
N THR A 86 -13.62 18.80 -12.22
CA THR A 86 -12.95 18.29 -13.42
C THR A 86 -13.42 16.89 -13.83
N GLY A 87 -14.10 16.17 -12.94
CA GLY A 87 -14.48 14.76 -13.12
C GLY A 87 -13.32 13.77 -13.04
N VAL A 88 -12.09 14.24 -12.80
CA VAL A 88 -10.89 13.40 -12.72
C VAL A 88 -10.91 12.57 -11.44
N GLY A 89 -10.68 11.27 -11.59
CA GLY A 89 -10.60 10.32 -10.49
C GLY A 89 -9.17 9.98 -10.12
N TYR A 90 -8.95 9.56 -8.88
CA TYR A 90 -7.67 9.09 -8.38
C TYR A 90 -7.88 8.21 -7.15
N VAL A 91 -6.82 7.51 -6.72
CA VAL A 91 -6.85 6.65 -5.55
C VAL A 91 -5.96 7.21 -4.45
N VAL A 92 -6.44 7.16 -3.21
CA VAL A 92 -5.66 7.50 -2.01
C VAL A 92 -5.58 6.28 -1.11
N TYR A 93 -4.37 5.91 -0.69
CA TYR A 93 -4.14 4.89 0.32
C TYR A 93 -3.92 5.53 1.69
N GLY A 94 -4.57 4.99 2.71
CA GLY A 94 -4.29 5.32 4.10
C GLY A 94 -2.89 4.85 4.49
N GLY A 95 -2.14 5.72 5.16
CA GLY A 95 -0.73 5.45 5.50
C GLY A 95 -0.54 4.41 6.60
N LEU A 96 -1.51 4.25 7.51
CA LEU A 96 -1.39 3.40 8.68
C LEU A 96 -2.31 2.18 8.57
N ALA A 97 -1.73 0.99 8.77
CA ALA A 97 -2.49 -0.23 8.97
C ALA A 97 -2.99 -0.31 10.42
N VAL A 98 -4.20 -0.81 10.60
CA VAL A 98 -4.82 -1.05 11.91
C VAL A 98 -5.18 -2.53 12.04
N ASN A 99 -5.20 -3.03 13.28
CA ASN A 99 -5.78 -4.34 13.59
C ASN A 99 -7.26 -4.14 13.92
N ALA A 100 -8.11 -5.05 13.47
CA ALA A 100 -9.51 -5.09 13.89
C ALA A 100 -9.62 -5.20 15.43
N PRO A 101 -10.61 -4.56 16.07
CA PRO A 101 -11.70 -3.78 15.47
C PRO A 101 -11.38 -2.28 15.27
N GLY A 102 -10.11 -1.89 15.25
CA GLY A 102 -9.70 -0.50 15.04
C GLY A 102 -10.13 0.04 13.67
N THR A 103 -10.36 1.34 13.55
CA THR A 103 -10.87 1.98 12.32
C THR A 103 -9.73 2.57 11.49
N ALA A 104 -9.64 2.18 10.22
CA ALA A 104 -8.73 2.78 9.25
C ALA A 104 -9.37 4.02 8.62
N THR A 105 -8.59 5.08 8.40
CA THR A 105 -9.09 6.31 7.76
C THR A 105 -8.12 6.85 6.72
N ALA A 106 -8.67 7.46 5.69
CA ALA A 106 -7.96 8.24 4.70
C ALA A 106 -8.83 9.44 4.30
N THR A 107 -8.26 10.42 3.63
CA THR A 107 -8.98 11.60 3.17
C THR A 107 -8.51 11.95 1.76
N CYS A 108 -9.46 12.15 0.86
CA CYS A 108 -9.21 12.70 -0.47
C CYS A 108 -8.59 14.10 -0.35
N TYR A 109 -7.92 14.57 -1.40
CA TYR A 109 -7.42 15.95 -1.40
C TYR A 109 -8.56 16.95 -1.22
N SER A 110 -8.23 18.11 -0.66
CA SER A 110 -9.16 19.23 -0.41
C SER A 110 -10.19 19.41 -1.52
N GLY A 111 -11.47 19.48 -1.13
CA GLY A 111 -12.60 19.72 -2.04
C GLY A 111 -13.03 18.54 -2.91
N ASN A 112 -12.41 17.36 -2.79
CA ASN A 112 -12.75 16.18 -3.60
C ASN A 112 -13.59 15.17 -2.82
N VAL A 113 -14.49 14.47 -3.51
CA VAL A 113 -15.38 13.47 -2.88
C VAL A 113 -14.73 12.10 -2.86
N ALA A 114 -14.95 11.33 -1.78
CA ALA A 114 -14.70 9.89 -1.75
C ALA A 114 -15.93 9.16 -2.31
N GLU A 115 -15.82 8.62 -3.51
CA GLU A 115 -16.89 7.85 -4.18
C GLU A 115 -16.91 6.38 -3.76
N GLY A 116 -15.76 5.86 -3.31
CA GLY A 116 -15.61 4.49 -2.87
C GLY A 116 -14.62 4.41 -1.72
N VAL A 117 -14.89 3.50 -0.78
CA VAL A 117 -14.06 3.23 0.39
C VAL A 117 -13.87 1.73 0.46
N TYR A 118 -12.62 1.29 0.51
CA TYR A 118 -12.27 -0.13 0.43
C TYR A 118 -11.29 -0.48 1.55
N PRO A 119 -11.57 -1.49 2.38
CA PRO A 119 -10.54 -2.07 3.22
C PRO A 119 -9.49 -2.75 2.33
N VAL A 120 -8.22 -2.58 2.68
CA VAL A 120 -7.10 -3.17 1.96
C VAL A 120 -6.29 -3.99 2.93
N GLU A 121 -6.12 -5.28 2.64
CA GLU A 121 -5.31 -6.19 3.45
C GLU A 121 -3.87 -5.67 3.62
N ASP A 122 -3.30 -5.82 4.82
CA ASP A 122 -1.91 -5.46 5.11
C ASP A 122 -1.23 -6.59 5.92
N PRO A 123 -0.19 -7.25 5.38
CA PRO A 123 0.42 -7.01 4.07
C PRO A 123 -0.48 -7.44 2.91
N LEU A 124 -0.26 -6.83 1.74
CA LEU A 124 -0.96 -7.22 0.53
C LEU A 124 -0.62 -8.66 0.10
N PRO A 125 -1.54 -9.37 -0.57
CA PRO A 125 -1.23 -10.64 -1.22
C PRO A 125 -0.05 -10.50 -2.19
N THR A 126 0.81 -11.53 -2.23
CA THR A 126 1.99 -11.53 -3.11
C THR A 126 1.72 -12.07 -4.51
N VAL A 127 0.54 -12.65 -4.75
CA VAL A 127 0.18 -13.31 -6.01
C VAL A 127 -1.20 -12.86 -6.45
N GLY A 128 -1.35 -12.72 -7.77
CA GLY A 128 -2.61 -12.36 -8.41
C GLY A 128 -2.81 -10.85 -8.49
N VAL A 129 -3.92 -10.48 -9.13
CA VAL A 129 -4.38 -9.10 -9.25
C VAL A 129 -5.54 -8.94 -8.28
N THR A 130 -5.42 -8.04 -7.31
CA THR A 130 -6.45 -7.81 -6.29
C THR A 130 -6.80 -6.33 -6.16
N GLY A 131 -8.00 -6.08 -5.62
CA GLY A 131 -8.43 -4.75 -5.20
C GLY A 131 -8.50 -3.72 -6.32
N CYS A 132 -8.75 -4.11 -7.56
CA CYS A 132 -8.87 -3.15 -8.64
C CYS A 132 -10.04 -2.18 -8.41
N VAL A 133 -9.72 -0.89 -8.50
CA VAL A 133 -10.69 0.20 -8.60
C VAL A 133 -10.58 0.76 -10.00
N SER A 134 -11.71 0.96 -10.67
CA SER A 134 -11.77 1.53 -12.00
C SER A 134 -12.82 2.62 -12.08
N TRP A 135 -12.55 3.61 -12.94
CA TRP A 135 -13.45 4.73 -13.16
C TRP A 135 -13.37 5.22 -14.59
N SER A 136 -14.44 5.87 -15.03
CA SER A 136 -14.49 6.60 -16.29
C SER A 136 -14.31 8.10 -16.07
N GLU A 137 -13.64 8.76 -17.01
CA GLU A 137 -13.39 10.20 -17.01
C GLU A 137 -13.82 10.83 -18.32
N TRP A 138 -14.03 12.14 -18.26
CA TRP A 138 -14.30 12.95 -19.44
C TRP A 138 -13.09 13.02 -20.37
N VAL A 139 -13.37 12.89 -21.65
CA VAL A 139 -12.46 13.24 -22.74
C VAL A 139 -12.97 14.55 -23.33
N HIS A 140 -12.11 15.56 -23.36
CA HIS A 140 -12.41 16.83 -24.01
C HIS A 140 -11.83 16.81 -25.43
N GLU A 141 -12.70 16.94 -26.43
CA GLU A 141 -12.33 17.02 -27.85
C GLU A 141 -12.95 18.25 -28.48
N GLY A 142 -12.15 19.31 -28.63
CA GLY A 142 -12.67 20.61 -29.07
C GLY A 142 -13.73 21.13 -28.10
N THR A 143 -14.94 21.35 -28.60
CA THR A 143 -16.10 21.81 -27.80
C THR A 143 -16.94 20.67 -27.21
N SER A 144 -16.64 19.42 -27.57
CA SER A 144 -17.38 18.25 -27.11
C SER A 144 -16.69 17.57 -25.93
N HIS A 145 -17.49 16.96 -25.05
CA HIS A 145 -17.01 16.12 -23.97
C HIS A 145 -17.81 14.81 -23.94
N TYR A 146 -17.12 13.70 -23.71
CA TYR A 146 -17.76 12.39 -23.57
C TYR A 146 -17.03 11.54 -22.52
N TYR A 147 -17.75 10.67 -21.81
CA TYR A 147 -17.15 9.69 -20.92
C TYR A 147 -16.54 8.58 -21.75
N GLY A 148 -15.25 8.70 -22.10
CA GLY A 148 -14.57 7.74 -22.96
C GLY A 148 -13.22 7.30 -22.45
N ARG A 149 -12.64 7.99 -21.46
CA ARG A 149 -11.39 7.59 -20.83
C ARG A 149 -11.70 6.65 -19.68
N GLY A 150 -11.05 5.49 -19.66
CA GLY A 150 -11.15 4.53 -18.59
C GLY A 150 -9.81 4.36 -17.92
N THR A 151 -9.84 4.34 -16.60
CA THR A 151 -8.66 4.23 -15.75
C THR A 151 -8.88 3.13 -14.72
N ALA A 152 -7.84 2.37 -14.41
CA ALA A 152 -7.86 1.36 -13.37
C ALA A 152 -6.58 1.42 -12.52
N GLN A 153 -6.75 1.17 -11.23
CA GLN A 153 -5.67 0.99 -10.26
C GLN A 153 -5.93 -0.23 -9.37
N CYS A 154 -5.01 -1.18 -9.38
CA CYS A 154 -5.08 -2.39 -8.54
C CYS A 154 -4.04 -2.34 -7.40
N ASP A 155 -4.27 -3.12 -6.35
CA ASP A 155 -3.39 -3.17 -5.18
C ASP A 155 -2.15 -4.05 -5.44
N THR A 156 -2.31 -5.10 -6.25
CA THR A 156 -1.29 -6.11 -6.50
C THR A 156 -1.29 -6.56 -7.96
N GLY A 157 -0.21 -7.24 -8.34
CA GLY A 157 -0.08 -7.92 -9.63
C GLY A 157 0.22 -7.02 -10.83
N THR A 158 0.32 -7.68 -11.98
CA THR A 158 0.49 -7.04 -13.29
C THR A 158 -0.84 -7.10 -14.02
N TYR A 159 -1.32 -5.94 -14.45
CA TYR A 159 -2.68 -5.79 -14.96
C TYR A 159 -2.74 -4.69 -16.04
N ARG A 160 -3.89 -4.57 -16.70
CA ARG A 160 -4.19 -3.49 -17.63
C ARG A 160 -5.65 -3.07 -17.49
N VAL A 161 -5.96 -1.82 -17.84
CA VAL A 161 -7.37 -1.40 -17.96
C VAL A 161 -8.00 -2.03 -19.20
N GLN A 162 -9.24 -2.46 -19.07
CA GLN A 162 -10.14 -2.87 -20.13
C GLN A 162 -11.34 -1.94 -20.12
N ILE A 163 -11.73 -1.44 -21.29
CA ILE A 163 -12.93 -0.61 -21.45
C ILE A 163 -13.86 -1.28 -22.44
N GLN A 164 -15.13 -1.44 -22.06
CA GLN A 164 -16.21 -1.76 -23.00
C GLN A 164 -16.72 -0.45 -23.59
N CYS A 165 -16.36 -0.19 -24.85
CA CYS A 165 -16.75 1.02 -25.56
C CYS A 165 -18.02 0.80 -26.38
N ARG A 166 -18.86 1.83 -26.46
CA ARG A 166 -20.06 1.85 -27.31
C ARG A 166 -20.06 3.07 -28.21
N ASN A 167 -20.31 2.86 -29.49
CA ASN A 167 -20.53 3.93 -30.44
C ASN A 167 -21.85 4.65 -30.15
N VAL A 168 -21.78 5.97 -30.01
CA VAL A 168 -22.96 6.77 -29.61
C VAL A 168 -24.01 6.86 -30.71
N GLN A 169 -23.60 6.72 -31.98
CA GLN A 169 -24.49 6.81 -33.14
C GLN A 169 -25.06 5.45 -33.53
N THR A 170 -24.21 4.42 -33.59
CA THR A 170 -24.59 3.09 -34.11
C THR A 170 -24.93 2.09 -33.01
N GLY A 171 -24.56 2.36 -31.75
CA GLY A 171 -24.73 1.44 -30.63
C GLY A 171 -23.79 0.23 -30.66
N GLN A 172 -22.91 0.10 -31.66
CA GLN A 172 -21.94 -0.98 -31.76
C GLN A 172 -20.96 -0.96 -30.57
N ARG A 173 -20.57 -2.15 -30.10
CA ARG A 173 -19.67 -2.32 -28.96
C ARG A 173 -18.35 -2.94 -29.37
N TYR A 174 -17.29 -2.52 -28.69
CA TYR A 174 -15.95 -3.08 -28.83
C TYR A 174 -15.18 -2.92 -27.52
N VAL A 175 -14.02 -3.56 -27.43
CA VAL A 175 -13.16 -3.49 -26.25
C VAL A 175 -11.84 -2.84 -26.62
N VAL A 176 -11.36 -1.93 -25.77
CA VAL A 176 -9.98 -1.42 -25.83
C VAL A 176 -9.24 -1.79 -24.55
N TYR A 177 -7.94 -2.01 -24.71
CA TYR A 177 -7.03 -2.30 -23.62
C TYR A 177 -6.02 -1.16 -23.48
N GLY A 178 -5.69 -0.83 -22.23
CA GLY A 178 -4.61 0.09 -21.92
C GLY A 178 -3.25 -0.60 -21.81
N PRO A 179 -2.21 0.16 -21.44
CA PRO A 179 -0.88 -0.39 -21.22
C PRO A 179 -0.88 -1.36 -20.04
N VAL A 180 -0.03 -2.38 -20.12
CA VAL A 180 0.25 -3.28 -19.01
C VAL A 180 1.12 -2.56 -17.98
N VAL A 181 0.72 -2.60 -16.71
CA VAL A 181 1.42 -1.97 -15.59
C VAL A 181 1.50 -2.91 -14.40
N THR A 182 2.45 -2.66 -13.51
CA THR A 182 2.54 -3.35 -12.21
C THR A 182 1.96 -2.45 -11.13
N ALA A 183 1.12 -3.01 -10.27
CA ALA A 183 0.55 -2.29 -9.14
C ALA A 183 1.65 -1.65 -8.24
N PRO A 184 1.42 -0.46 -7.69
CA PRO A 184 0.18 0.32 -7.71
C PRO A 184 0.12 1.33 -8.88
N SER A 185 0.95 1.22 -9.92
CA SER A 185 0.90 2.13 -11.07
C SER A 185 -0.44 2.05 -11.77
N ILE A 186 -0.91 3.16 -12.35
CA ILE A 186 -2.22 3.30 -13.00
C ILE A 186 -2.16 2.86 -14.47
N SER A 187 -3.17 2.13 -14.94
CA SER A 187 -3.40 1.88 -16.37
C SER A 187 -4.56 2.74 -16.87
N THR A 188 -4.36 3.48 -17.95
CA THR A 188 -5.39 4.34 -18.55
C THR A 188 -5.41 4.18 -20.07
N THR A 189 -6.59 4.23 -20.67
CA THR A 189 -6.78 4.28 -22.11
C THR A 189 -8.09 4.99 -22.45
N THR A 190 -8.35 5.24 -23.73
CA THR A 190 -9.54 5.97 -24.18
C THR A 190 -10.23 5.22 -25.32
N CYS A 191 -11.56 5.18 -25.30
CA CYS A 191 -12.35 4.76 -26.45
C CYS A 191 -12.00 5.61 -27.68
N TYR A 192 -12.21 5.09 -28.88
CA TYR A 192 -12.06 5.90 -30.08
C TYR A 192 -13.06 7.06 -30.08
N ARG A 193 -12.73 8.11 -30.82
CA ARG A 193 -13.57 9.30 -31.00
C ARG A 193 -15.02 8.93 -31.35
N GLY A 194 -15.97 9.58 -30.68
CA GLY A 194 -17.42 9.35 -30.88
C GLY A 194 -17.96 8.10 -30.17
N ASN A 195 -17.24 7.55 -29.20
CA ASN A 195 -17.67 6.39 -28.43
C ASN A 195 -17.56 6.67 -26.92
N VAL A 196 -18.42 6.04 -26.13
CA VAL A 196 -18.43 6.17 -24.67
C VAL A 196 -17.98 4.86 -24.00
N ALA A 197 -17.44 4.96 -22.80
CA ALA A 197 -17.15 3.83 -21.94
C ALA A 197 -18.44 3.39 -21.23
N ASP A 198 -18.99 2.23 -21.61
CA ASP A 198 -20.13 1.60 -20.92
C ASP A 198 -19.64 0.92 -19.61
N ALA A 199 -18.42 0.36 -19.61
CA ALA A 199 -17.81 -0.25 -18.44
C ALA A 199 -16.28 -0.13 -18.47
N VAL A 200 -15.67 0.00 -17.29
CA VAL A 200 -14.21 0.07 -17.11
C VAL A 200 -13.80 -0.93 -16.02
N SER A 201 -12.78 -1.74 -16.25
CA SER A 201 -12.26 -2.70 -15.29
C SER A 201 -10.76 -2.85 -15.38
N GLY A 202 -10.09 -3.07 -14.25
CA GLY A 202 -8.72 -3.60 -14.23
C GLY A 202 -8.76 -5.12 -14.42
N VAL A 203 -8.00 -5.65 -15.37
CA VAL A 203 -7.94 -7.10 -15.66
C VAL A 203 -6.50 -7.59 -15.65
N PRO A 204 -6.24 -8.86 -15.28
CA PRO A 204 -4.93 -9.47 -15.43
C PRO A 204 -4.37 -9.30 -16.86
N ALA A 205 -3.08 -9.00 -16.95
CA ALA A 205 -2.38 -8.79 -18.22
C ALA A 205 -1.96 -10.10 -18.89
#